data_AF-A0A1S3E5K7-F1
#
_entry.id   AF-A0A1S3E5K7-F1
#
_cell.length_a   1.000
_cell.length_b   1.000
_cell.length_c   1.000
_cell.angle_alpha   90.00
_cell.angle_beta   90.00
_cell.angle_gamma   90.00
#
_symmetry.space_group_name_H-M   'P 1'
#
loop_
_entity.id
_entity.type
_entity.pdbx_description
1 polymer ?
#
loop_
_entity_poly.entity_id
_entity_poly.type
_entity_poly.pdbx_seq_one_letter_code
_entity_poly.pdbx_strand_id
1 'polypeptide(L)'
;MEARQLIYAEFHTKYVWNKTSIKWTRQKNGRCVGRIYYVPPTSGEKFYLRMLLNKVRGSRSFEDIKTVNGFVHLTYKDTCYALGLLEDDKEFDDCIKEAVAWGNGIQLCQLFSTILLNCIVINPGLLWESNLKLLLEDILYRQRRLLNFPDLHLSDDQLKNYALSEIQKPLRKVDKSLEDDKVMVIPNSNVIEEANNCLITEELNYDMLKMHEEYSQLLHGLNSDQKAIHDFVLQSITLNFEKLFFVYGSGGTGKTYFRRTLPAKLRSEGKIALAVATSGIAALLLLGGRNAHSRF
;
A
#
# COMPACT_ATOMS: atom_id res chain seq x y z
N MET A 1 -42.44 31.24 -12.40
CA MET A 1 -42.28 30.10 -11.47
C MET A 1 -42.20 28.74 -12.18
N GLU A 2 -42.92 28.51 -13.29
CA GLU A 2 -42.90 27.21 -14.02
C GLU A 2 -41.51 26.71 -14.46
N ALA A 3 -40.61 27.57 -14.93
CA ALA A 3 -39.26 27.18 -15.38
C ALA A 3 -38.45 26.44 -14.31
N ARG A 4 -38.68 26.76 -13.02
CA ARG A 4 -37.93 26.22 -11.89
C ARG A 4 -38.39 24.82 -11.47
N GLN A 5 -39.50 24.34 -12.04
CA GLN A 5 -40.01 22.99 -11.79
C GLN A 5 -39.44 21.97 -12.77
N LEU A 6 -38.67 22.41 -13.76
CA LEU A 6 -38.09 21.57 -14.79
C LEU A 6 -36.65 21.18 -14.44
N ILE A 7 -36.28 19.95 -14.77
CA ILE A 7 -34.87 19.56 -14.89
C ILE A 7 -34.29 20.13 -16.20
N TYR A 8 -32.97 20.19 -16.31
CA TYR A 8 -32.31 20.70 -17.51
C TYR A 8 -32.73 19.94 -18.77
N ALA A 9 -32.90 18.61 -18.66
CA ALA A 9 -33.36 17.75 -19.74
C ALA A 9 -34.82 18.03 -20.18
N GLU A 10 -35.65 18.61 -19.33
CA GLU A 10 -37.03 18.97 -19.69
C GLU A 10 -37.13 20.40 -20.20
N PHE A 11 -36.13 21.25 -19.93
CA PHE A 11 -36.21 22.69 -20.15
C PHE A 11 -36.52 23.06 -21.61
N HIS A 12 -35.87 22.38 -22.55
CA HIS A 12 -36.04 22.61 -23.98
C HIS A 12 -37.42 22.18 -24.51
N THR A 13 -38.19 21.39 -23.74
CA THR A 13 -39.57 21.01 -24.13
C THR A 13 -40.57 22.14 -23.90
N LYS A 14 -40.23 23.13 -23.06
CA LYS A 14 -41.11 24.26 -22.70
C LYS A 14 -40.54 25.63 -23.06
N TYR A 15 -39.22 25.74 -23.25
CA TYR A 15 -38.53 27.00 -23.49
C TYR A 15 -37.60 26.92 -24.71
N VAL A 16 -37.56 28.01 -25.49
CA VAL A 16 -36.69 28.16 -26.66
C VAL A 16 -35.87 29.44 -26.54
N TRP A 17 -34.60 29.36 -26.95
CA TRP A 17 -33.68 30.50 -26.95
C TRP A 17 -34.05 31.50 -28.05
N ASN A 18 -34.42 32.71 -27.65
CA ASN A 18 -34.67 33.82 -28.57
C ASN A 18 -33.35 34.57 -28.80
N LYS A 19 -32.75 34.39 -29.99
CA LYS A 19 -31.48 35.02 -30.36
C LYS A 19 -31.55 36.55 -30.41
N THR A 20 -32.70 37.12 -30.76
CA THR A 20 -32.89 38.58 -30.89
C THR A 20 -32.92 39.26 -29.52
N SER A 21 -33.66 38.67 -28.57
CA SER A 21 -33.76 39.22 -27.21
C SER A 21 -32.79 38.60 -26.20
N ILE A 22 -31.90 37.72 -26.66
CA ILE A 22 -30.87 37.01 -25.86
C ILE A 22 -31.45 36.45 -24.55
N LYS A 23 -32.61 35.77 -24.65
CA LYS A 23 -33.29 35.20 -23.49
C LYS A 23 -34.09 33.95 -23.86
N TRP A 24 -34.28 33.10 -22.88
CA TRP A 24 -35.21 31.98 -22.97
C TRP A 24 -36.65 32.49 -22.91
N THR A 25 -37.47 32.07 -23.86
CA THR A 25 -38.89 32.42 -23.93
C THR A 25 -39.74 31.16 -23.96
N ARG A 26 -40.95 31.22 -23.38
CA ARG A 26 -41.87 30.08 -23.38
C ARG A 26 -42.23 29.73 -24.82
N GLN A 27 -42.11 28.45 -25.16
CA GLN A 27 -42.45 27.96 -26.47
C GLN A 27 -43.97 28.12 -26.70
N LYS A 28 -44.33 28.66 -27.88
CA LYS A 28 -45.74 28.89 -28.25
C LYS A 28 -46.31 27.78 -29.13
N ASN A 29 -45.49 27.08 -29.92
CA ASN A 29 -45.88 25.97 -30.80
C ASN A 29 -44.74 24.95 -31.00
N GLY A 30 -45.10 23.65 -31.07
CA GLY A 30 -44.23 22.55 -31.52
C GLY A 30 -43.54 21.73 -30.42
N ARG A 31 -43.04 20.54 -30.81
CA ARG A 31 -42.22 19.65 -29.97
C ARG A 31 -40.75 19.91 -30.31
N CYS A 32 -39.96 20.41 -29.36
CA CYS A 32 -38.51 20.60 -29.54
C CYS A 32 -37.77 19.43 -28.87
N VAL A 33 -36.75 18.90 -29.54
CA VAL A 33 -35.86 17.86 -28.99
C VAL A 33 -34.50 18.49 -28.74
N GLY A 34 -34.14 18.61 -27.48
CA GLY A 34 -32.81 19.02 -27.03
C GLY A 34 -31.99 17.78 -26.71
N ARG A 35 -30.70 17.82 -27.04
CA ARG A 35 -29.77 16.73 -26.75
C ARG A 35 -28.80 17.18 -25.67
N ILE A 36 -28.65 16.37 -24.63
CA ILE A 36 -27.55 16.51 -23.67
C ILE A 36 -26.40 15.64 -24.18
N TYR A 37 -25.21 16.23 -24.34
CA TYR A 37 -24.01 15.55 -24.80
C TYR A 37 -23.67 14.33 -23.94
N TYR A 38 -23.61 13.13 -24.53
CA TYR A 38 -23.28 11.89 -23.81
C TYR A 38 -21.93 12.01 -23.10
N VAL A 39 -21.90 11.69 -21.80
CA VAL A 39 -20.67 11.67 -21.00
C VAL A 39 -20.52 10.25 -20.45
N PRO A 40 -19.43 9.53 -20.75
CA PRO A 40 -19.21 8.20 -20.21
C PRO A 40 -18.87 8.26 -18.71
N PRO A 41 -19.18 7.19 -17.93
CA PRO A 41 -18.86 7.12 -16.50
C PRO A 41 -17.39 7.39 -16.14
N THR A 42 -16.47 7.00 -17.02
CA THR A 42 -15.03 7.24 -16.87
C THR A 42 -14.61 8.71 -16.91
N SER A 43 -15.52 9.64 -17.23
CA SER A 43 -15.23 11.09 -17.28
C SER A 43 -15.33 11.80 -15.93
N GLY A 44 -15.43 11.08 -14.82
CA GLY A 44 -15.38 11.62 -13.46
C GLY A 44 -16.43 12.72 -13.20
N GLU A 45 -15.99 13.88 -12.71
CA GLU A 45 -16.87 15.02 -12.36
C GLU A 45 -17.84 15.46 -13.47
N LYS A 46 -17.46 15.31 -14.75
CA LYS A 46 -18.36 15.64 -15.87
C LYS A 46 -19.55 14.68 -15.95
N PHE A 47 -19.35 13.41 -15.62
CA PHE A 47 -20.41 12.41 -15.60
C PHE A 47 -21.40 12.70 -14.46
N TYR A 48 -20.89 12.97 -13.26
CA TYR A 48 -21.73 13.31 -12.10
C TYR A 48 -22.52 14.61 -12.32
N LEU A 49 -21.91 15.65 -12.90
CA LEU A 49 -22.63 16.85 -13.30
C LEU A 49 -23.78 16.54 -14.29
N ARG A 50 -23.54 15.69 -15.30
CA ARG A 50 -24.59 15.26 -16.23
C ARG A 50 -25.71 14.51 -15.50
N MET A 51 -25.41 13.68 -14.50
CA MET A 51 -26.45 13.03 -13.68
C MET A 51 -27.29 14.05 -12.92
N LEU A 52 -26.64 15.01 -12.25
CA LEU A 52 -27.32 16.06 -11.49
C LEU A 52 -28.24 16.93 -12.37
N LEU A 53 -27.80 17.27 -13.59
CA LEU A 53 -28.64 18.03 -14.56
C LEU A 53 -29.95 17.30 -14.93
N ASN A 54 -30.00 15.99 -14.78
CA ASN A 54 -31.19 15.17 -15.01
C ASN A 54 -32.06 14.97 -13.76
N LYS A 55 -31.65 15.48 -12.59
CA LYS A 55 -32.34 15.26 -11.30
C LYS A 55 -32.68 16.56 -10.57
N VAL A 56 -31.76 17.51 -10.54
CA VAL A 56 -31.93 18.79 -9.84
C VAL A 56 -32.78 19.75 -10.68
N ARG A 57 -33.78 20.36 -10.05
CA ARG A 57 -34.73 21.28 -10.69
C ARG A 57 -34.39 22.73 -10.37
N GLY A 58 -34.43 23.60 -11.38
CA GLY A 58 -34.38 25.05 -11.18
C GLY A 58 -33.09 25.64 -10.60
N SER A 59 -31.96 24.91 -10.63
CA SER A 59 -30.64 25.41 -10.22
C SER A 59 -30.24 26.67 -11.01
N ARG A 60 -29.74 27.71 -10.33
CA ARG A 60 -29.32 28.97 -10.97
C ARG A 60 -27.82 29.12 -11.12
N SER A 61 -27.07 28.27 -10.44
CA SER A 61 -25.61 28.30 -10.41
C SER A 61 -25.06 26.88 -10.26
N PHE A 62 -23.75 26.72 -10.47
CA PHE A 62 -23.03 25.49 -10.14
C PHE A 62 -22.95 25.23 -8.62
N GLU A 63 -23.19 26.24 -7.80
CA GLU A 63 -23.27 26.06 -6.35
C GLU A 63 -24.65 25.51 -5.97
N ASP A 64 -25.72 26.08 -6.54
CA ASP A 64 -27.09 25.61 -6.37
C ASP A 64 -27.25 24.13 -6.74
N ILE A 65 -26.58 23.68 -7.81
CA ILE A 65 -26.67 22.27 -8.24
C ILE A 65 -25.93 21.31 -7.28
N LYS A 66 -25.00 21.82 -6.48
CA LYS A 66 -24.26 21.09 -5.44
C LYS A 66 -24.90 21.21 -4.05
N THR A 67 -26.04 21.90 -3.94
CA THR A 67 -26.71 22.10 -2.65
C THR A 67 -27.76 21.02 -2.43
N VAL A 68 -27.60 20.22 -1.37
CA VAL A 68 -28.56 19.21 -0.93
C VAL A 68 -28.96 19.51 0.50
N ASN A 69 -30.27 19.61 0.79
CA ASN A 69 -30.80 19.93 2.12
C ASN A 69 -30.19 21.20 2.77
N GLY A 70 -29.78 22.18 1.95
CA GLY A 70 -29.19 23.44 2.41
C GLY A 70 -27.67 23.42 2.60
N PHE A 71 -26.99 22.29 2.38
CA PHE A 71 -25.54 22.17 2.47
C PHE A 71 -24.91 22.08 1.08
N VAL A 72 -23.86 22.88 0.84
CA VAL A 72 -23.10 22.87 -0.42
C VAL A 72 -22.02 21.78 -0.34
N HIS A 73 -22.03 20.84 -1.29
CA HIS A 73 -21.02 19.79 -1.39
C HIS A 73 -19.79 20.24 -2.21
N LEU A 74 -18.65 19.62 -1.93
CA LEU A 74 -17.37 19.98 -2.56
C LEU A 74 -17.37 19.59 -4.04
N THR A 75 -17.71 18.34 -4.34
CA THR A 75 -17.74 17.77 -5.69
C THR A 75 -19.15 17.42 -6.18
N TYR A 76 -19.32 17.24 -7.49
CA TYR A 76 -20.58 16.74 -8.05
C TYR A 76 -20.82 15.28 -7.66
N LYS A 77 -19.76 14.48 -7.50
CA LYS A 77 -19.85 13.10 -6.99
C LYS A 77 -20.47 13.06 -5.59
N ASP A 78 -19.99 13.89 -4.66
CA ASP A 78 -20.52 13.96 -3.30
C ASP A 78 -21.99 14.38 -3.27
N THR A 79 -22.37 15.28 -4.18
CA THR A 79 -23.76 15.71 -4.33
C THR A 79 -24.65 14.56 -4.82
N CYS A 80 -24.19 13.79 -5.82
CA CYS A 80 -24.89 12.59 -6.28
C CYS A 80 -25.04 11.56 -5.15
N TYR A 81 -23.99 11.37 -4.33
CA TYR A 81 -24.02 10.50 -3.17
C TYR A 81 -25.06 10.96 -2.13
N ALA A 82 -25.07 12.25 -1.77
CA ALA A 82 -26.04 12.83 -0.83
C ALA A 82 -27.49 12.76 -1.33
N LEU A 83 -27.71 12.74 -2.65
CA LEU A 83 -29.02 12.53 -3.27
C LEU A 83 -29.42 11.05 -3.41
N GLY A 84 -28.57 10.11 -2.98
CA GLY A 84 -28.80 8.67 -3.14
C GLY A 84 -28.84 8.23 -4.60
N LEU A 85 -28.12 8.92 -5.48
CA LEU A 85 -28.05 8.61 -6.92
C LEU A 85 -26.92 7.64 -7.28
N LEU A 86 -26.02 7.38 -6.32
CA LEU A 86 -24.97 6.39 -6.44
C LEU A 86 -25.33 5.20 -5.55
N GLU A 87 -25.04 4.00 -6.01
CA GLU A 87 -24.99 2.82 -5.13
C GLU A 87 -23.91 3.04 -4.05
N ASP A 88 -23.97 2.35 -2.92
CA ASP A 88 -22.90 2.39 -1.92
C ASP A 88 -22.00 1.16 -2.07
N ASP A 89 -20.80 1.20 -1.48
CA ASP A 89 -19.89 0.04 -1.48
C ASP A 89 -20.23 -0.97 -0.38
N LYS A 90 -21.45 -0.91 0.16
CA LYS A 90 -21.85 -1.71 1.32
C LYS A 90 -21.86 -3.20 1.02
N GLU A 91 -22.25 -3.58 -0.19
CA GLU A 91 -22.20 -4.98 -0.62
C GLU A 91 -20.78 -5.57 -0.55
N PHE A 92 -19.76 -4.76 -0.87
CA PHE A 92 -18.37 -5.18 -0.81
C PHE A 92 -17.87 -5.24 0.64
N ASP A 93 -18.27 -4.29 1.47
CA ASP A 93 -17.97 -4.26 2.90
C ASP A 93 -18.56 -5.47 3.63
N ASP A 94 -19.85 -5.75 3.40
CA ASP A 94 -20.54 -6.91 3.93
C ASP A 94 -19.90 -8.22 3.42
N CYS A 95 -19.56 -8.28 2.12
CA CYS A 95 -18.86 -9.43 1.53
C CYS A 95 -17.51 -9.72 2.20
N ILE A 96 -16.68 -8.70 2.45
CA ILE A 96 -15.40 -8.87 3.13
C ILE A 96 -15.61 -9.34 4.56
N LYS A 97 -16.57 -8.76 5.29
CA LYS A 97 -16.90 -9.15 6.67
C LYS A 97 -17.42 -10.58 6.77
N GLU A 98 -18.24 -11.02 5.83
CA GLU A 98 -18.69 -12.42 5.76
C GLU A 98 -17.53 -13.39 5.45
N ALA A 99 -16.61 -12.98 4.58
CA ALA A 99 -15.45 -13.80 4.22
C ALA A 99 -14.49 -14.06 5.40
N VAL A 100 -14.47 -13.20 6.42
CA VAL A 100 -13.68 -13.39 7.66
C VAL A 100 -14.00 -14.74 8.33
N ALA A 101 -15.25 -15.21 8.23
CA ALA A 101 -15.65 -16.48 8.85
C ALA A 101 -14.94 -17.70 8.23
N TRP A 102 -14.37 -17.56 7.02
CA TRP A 102 -13.82 -18.68 6.24
C TRP A 102 -12.39 -18.42 5.74
N GLY A 103 -11.91 -17.19 5.84
CA GLY A 103 -10.68 -16.72 5.22
C GLY A 103 -9.80 -15.92 6.19
N ASN A 104 -8.50 -15.96 5.93
CA ASN A 104 -7.48 -15.22 6.68
C ASN A 104 -7.09 -13.91 5.97
N GLY A 105 -6.29 -13.05 6.64
CA GLY A 105 -5.93 -11.72 6.15
C GLY A 105 -5.42 -11.68 4.70
N ILE A 106 -4.55 -12.60 4.28
CA ILE A 106 -4.10 -12.68 2.87
C ILE A 106 -5.21 -13.10 1.91
N GLN A 107 -6.09 -14.04 2.29
CA GLN A 107 -7.25 -14.39 1.45
C GLN A 107 -8.22 -13.21 1.33
N LEU A 108 -8.38 -12.43 2.40
CA LEU A 108 -9.15 -11.19 2.36
C LEU A 108 -8.48 -10.12 1.49
N CYS A 109 -7.14 -10.01 1.49
CA CYS A 109 -6.41 -9.15 0.56
C CYS A 109 -6.64 -9.57 -0.90
N GLN A 110 -6.65 -10.88 -1.20
CA GLN A 110 -6.96 -11.40 -2.53
C GLN A 110 -8.42 -11.13 -2.95
N LEU A 111 -9.36 -11.28 -2.02
CA LEU A 111 -10.76 -10.92 -2.24
C LEU A 111 -10.89 -9.41 -2.53
N PHE A 112 -10.23 -8.57 -1.73
CA PHE A 112 -10.19 -7.12 -1.93
C PHE A 112 -9.65 -6.76 -3.32
N SER A 113 -8.53 -7.36 -3.74
CA SER A 113 -8.02 -7.19 -5.11
C SER A 113 -9.01 -7.64 -6.18
N THR A 114 -9.74 -8.72 -5.93
CA THR A 114 -10.74 -9.25 -6.88
C THR A 114 -11.90 -8.28 -7.03
N ILE A 115 -12.35 -7.68 -5.93
CA ILE A 115 -13.37 -6.62 -5.93
C ILE A 115 -12.86 -5.42 -6.74
N LEU A 116 -11.65 -4.92 -6.48
CA LEU A 116 -11.08 -3.81 -7.25
C LEU A 116 -10.90 -4.12 -8.75
N LEU A 117 -10.60 -5.36 -9.10
CA LEU A 117 -10.38 -5.75 -10.49
C LEU A 117 -11.68 -5.88 -11.29
N ASN A 118 -12.74 -6.40 -10.66
CA ASN A 118 -13.94 -6.87 -11.34
C ASN A 118 -15.20 -6.05 -11.04
N CYS A 119 -15.19 -5.20 -10.01
CA CYS A 119 -16.33 -4.42 -9.58
C CYS A 119 -16.10 -2.90 -9.75
N ILE A 120 -17.19 -2.12 -9.79
CA ILE A 120 -17.12 -0.66 -9.78
C ILE A 120 -17.20 -0.21 -8.33
N VAL A 121 -16.05 -0.08 -7.68
CA VAL A 121 -15.98 0.42 -6.30
C VAL A 121 -15.97 1.94 -6.33
N ILE A 122 -16.88 2.56 -5.60
CA ILE A 122 -17.10 4.00 -5.64
C ILE A 122 -16.08 4.73 -4.78
N ASN A 123 -15.72 4.18 -3.62
CA ASN A 123 -14.71 4.69 -2.72
C ASN A 123 -13.81 3.56 -2.16
N PRO A 124 -12.80 3.13 -2.94
CA PRO A 124 -11.83 2.12 -2.51
C PRO A 124 -11.12 2.46 -1.21
N GLY A 125 -10.85 3.75 -0.94
CA GLY A 125 -10.18 4.20 0.27
C GLY A 125 -11.01 3.99 1.53
N LEU A 126 -12.30 4.34 1.50
CA LEU A 126 -13.21 4.07 2.62
C LEU A 126 -13.43 2.57 2.83
N LEU A 127 -13.53 1.80 1.76
CA LEU A 127 -13.65 0.34 1.84
C LEU A 127 -12.40 -0.29 2.47
N TRP A 128 -11.21 0.20 2.11
CA TRP A 128 -9.93 -0.17 2.72
C TRP A 128 -9.88 0.19 4.21
N GLU A 129 -10.16 1.44 4.57
CA GLU A 129 -10.11 1.91 5.96
C GLU A 129 -11.07 1.14 6.87
N SER A 130 -12.28 0.86 6.38
CA SER A 130 -13.31 0.13 7.12
C SER A 130 -12.94 -1.33 7.41
N ASN A 131 -12.14 -1.94 6.53
CA ASN A 131 -11.74 -3.35 6.61
C ASN A 131 -10.27 -3.56 7.00
N LEU A 132 -9.54 -2.48 7.31
CA LEU A 132 -8.09 -2.50 7.50
C LEU A 132 -7.66 -3.55 8.53
N LYS A 133 -8.28 -3.59 9.71
CA LYS A 133 -7.91 -4.55 10.76
C LYS A 133 -8.07 -6.01 10.33
N LEU A 134 -9.09 -6.31 9.53
CA LEU A 134 -9.36 -7.65 9.02
C LEU A 134 -8.30 -8.07 7.99
N LEU A 135 -7.91 -7.14 7.12
CA LEU A 135 -6.88 -7.36 6.10
C LEU A 135 -5.48 -7.56 6.72
N LEU A 136 -5.21 -7.00 7.90
CA LEU A 136 -3.90 -7.08 8.58
C LEU A 136 -3.72 -8.29 9.52
N GLU A 137 -4.79 -9.02 9.84
CA GLU A 137 -4.85 -9.92 11.01
C GLU A 137 -3.68 -10.92 11.12
N ASP A 138 -3.27 -11.55 10.01
CA ASP A 138 -2.31 -12.65 10.00
C ASP A 138 -0.95 -12.32 9.36
N ILE A 139 -0.74 -11.07 8.96
CA ILE A 139 0.46 -10.64 8.24
C ILE A 139 1.71 -10.83 9.09
N LEU A 140 1.70 -10.36 10.35
CA LEU A 140 2.85 -10.50 11.24
C LEU A 140 3.22 -11.98 11.47
N TYR A 141 2.20 -12.81 11.70
CA TYR A 141 2.39 -14.25 11.90
C TYR A 141 3.02 -14.91 10.68
N ARG A 142 2.56 -14.57 9.47
CA ARG A 142 3.14 -15.09 8.22
C ARG A 142 4.56 -14.62 8.01
N GLN A 143 4.85 -13.33 8.25
CA GLN A 143 6.21 -12.82 8.09
C GLN A 143 7.19 -13.50 9.06
N ARG A 144 6.79 -13.72 10.32
CA ARG A 144 7.58 -14.51 11.28
C ARG A 144 7.89 -15.91 10.77
N ARG A 145 6.93 -16.58 10.14
CA ARG A 145 7.11 -17.92 9.58
C ARG A 145 7.96 -17.94 8.30
N LEU A 146 7.70 -17.02 7.37
CA LEU A 146 8.44 -16.91 6.12
C LEU A 146 9.91 -16.59 6.37
N LEU A 147 10.18 -15.67 7.30
CA LEU A 147 11.53 -15.26 7.69
C LEU A 147 12.15 -16.20 8.73
N ASN A 148 11.39 -17.14 9.29
CA ASN A 148 11.85 -17.97 10.41
C ASN A 148 12.45 -17.13 11.56
N PHE A 149 11.81 -16.01 11.88
CA PHE A 149 12.23 -15.06 12.91
C PHE A 149 11.05 -14.77 13.86
N PRO A 150 10.92 -15.52 14.96
CA PRO A 150 9.77 -15.42 15.87
C PRO A 150 9.63 -14.06 16.56
N ASP A 151 10.76 -13.41 16.83
CA ASP A 151 10.84 -12.13 17.53
C ASP A 151 10.65 -10.91 16.60
N LEU A 152 10.22 -11.13 15.36
CA LEU A 152 9.89 -10.04 14.44
C LEU A 152 8.74 -9.20 15.02
N HIS A 153 8.95 -7.89 15.09
CA HIS A 153 7.91 -6.90 15.34
C HIS A 153 7.82 -5.97 14.14
N LEU A 154 6.59 -5.69 13.71
CA LEU A 154 6.31 -4.77 12.60
C LEU A 154 5.44 -3.63 13.13
N SER A 155 5.71 -2.41 12.68
CA SER A 155 4.83 -1.27 12.96
C SER A 155 3.52 -1.37 12.17
N ASP A 156 2.48 -0.63 12.59
CA ASP A 156 1.20 -0.57 11.87
C ASP A 156 1.38 -0.15 10.41
N ASP A 157 2.29 0.79 10.15
CA ASP A 157 2.60 1.23 8.79
C ASP A 157 3.25 0.12 7.98
N GLN A 158 4.19 -0.63 8.57
CA GLN A 158 4.77 -1.80 7.91
C GLN A 158 3.72 -2.87 7.58
N LEU A 159 2.80 -3.15 8.50
CA LEU A 159 1.71 -4.11 8.27
C LEU A 159 0.81 -3.66 7.11
N LYS A 160 0.39 -2.38 7.10
CA LYS A 160 -0.36 -1.80 5.98
C LYS A 160 0.39 -1.97 4.66
N ASN A 161 1.69 -1.74 4.66
CA ASN A 161 2.51 -1.84 3.45
C ASN A 161 2.61 -3.28 2.93
N TYR A 162 2.71 -4.27 3.82
CA TYR A 162 2.64 -5.68 3.43
C TYR A 162 1.28 -6.04 2.82
N ALA A 163 0.17 -5.62 3.43
CA ALA A 163 -1.15 -5.86 2.87
C ALA A 163 -1.34 -5.21 1.49
N LEU A 164 -0.91 -3.95 1.35
CA LEU A 164 -0.98 -3.22 0.09
C LEU A 164 -0.09 -3.87 -0.98
N SER A 165 1.07 -4.41 -0.60
CA SER A 165 1.91 -5.22 -1.49
C SER A 165 1.20 -6.49 -1.96
N GLU A 166 0.52 -7.22 -1.06
CA GLU A 166 -0.28 -8.39 -1.44
C GLU A 166 -1.43 -8.02 -2.39
N ILE A 167 -2.07 -6.87 -2.17
CA ILE A 167 -3.16 -6.37 -3.02
C ILE A 167 -2.64 -5.94 -4.40
N GLN A 168 -1.46 -5.32 -4.45
CA GLN A 168 -0.84 -4.82 -5.69
C GLN A 168 -0.38 -5.94 -6.62
N LYS A 169 0.03 -7.11 -6.08
CA LYS A 169 0.50 -8.27 -6.88
C LYS A 169 -0.49 -8.70 -7.98
N PRO A 170 -1.78 -8.96 -7.71
CA PRO A 170 -2.74 -9.31 -8.75
C PRO A 170 -3.10 -8.13 -9.67
N LEU A 171 -3.13 -6.89 -9.16
CA LEU A 171 -3.39 -5.69 -9.97
C LEU A 171 -2.33 -5.50 -11.07
N ARG A 172 -1.05 -5.66 -10.72
CA ARG A 172 0.08 -5.58 -11.66
C ARG A 172 0.03 -6.61 -12.78
N LYS A 173 -0.64 -7.76 -12.59
CA LYS A 173 -0.78 -8.78 -13.64
C LYS A 173 -1.72 -8.33 -14.77
N VAL A 174 -2.53 -7.31 -14.53
CA VAL A 174 -3.51 -6.76 -15.48
C VAL A 174 -3.14 -5.31 -15.84
N ASP A 175 -1.87 -4.93 -15.66
CA ASP A 175 -1.35 -3.57 -15.89
C ASP A 175 -2.16 -2.46 -15.20
N LYS A 176 -2.81 -2.78 -14.07
CA LYS A 176 -3.50 -1.82 -13.20
C LYS A 176 -2.64 -1.53 -11.97
N SER A 177 -2.76 -0.31 -11.46
CA SER A 177 -2.07 0.11 -10.24
C SER A 177 -3.05 0.66 -9.20
N LEU A 178 -2.74 0.49 -7.91
CA LEU A 178 -3.44 1.23 -6.85
C LEU A 178 -3.32 2.76 -7.01
N GLU A 179 -2.31 3.21 -7.77
CA GLU A 179 -2.12 4.63 -8.11
C GLU A 179 -3.20 5.17 -9.07
N ASP A 180 -3.79 4.31 -9.92
CA ASP A 180 -4.79 4.71 -10.91
C ASP A 180 -6.09 5.19 -10.25
N ASP A 181 -6.39 4.63 -9.06
CA ASP A 181 -7.62 4.92 -8.33
C ASP A 181 -7.57 6.20 -7.48
N LYS A 182 -6.45 6.93 -7.43
CA LYS A 182 -6.25 8.27 -6.79
C LYS A 182 -6.77 8.47 -5.35
N VAL A 183 -7.29 7.42 -4.71
CA VAL A 183 -8.03 7.50 -3.43
C VAL A 183 -7.39 6.61 -2.36
N MET A 184 -6.65 5.56 -2.74
CA MET A 184 -5.84 4.79 -1.77
C MET A 184 -4.47 5.42 -1.61
N VAL A 185 -4.08 5.71 -0.37
CA VAL A 185 -2.71 6.12 -0.02
C VAL A 185 -1.80 4.93 -0.32
N ILE A 186 -0.96 5.08 -1.34
CA ILE A 186 0.04 4.08 -1.69
C ILE A 186 1.17 4.17 -0.64
N PRO A 187 1.74 3.05 -0.16
CA PRO A 187 3.03 3.10 0.50
C PRO A 187 4.05 3.62 -0.50
N ASN A 188 4.92 4.56 -0.09
CA ASN A 188 6.07 4.97 -0.90
C ASN A 188 6.69 3.75 -1.61
N SER A 189 6.96 3.83 -2.92
CA SER A 189 7.53 2.72 -3.69
C SER A 189 8.81 2.15 -3.05
N ASN A 190 9.58 3.02 -2.38
CA ASN A 190 10.76 2.64 -1.58
C ASN A 190 10.42 1.74 -0.39
N VAL A 191 9.24 1.90 0.22
CA VAL A 191 8.81 1.15 1.40
C VAL A 191 8.25 -0.23 1.02
N ILE A 192 7.72 -0.41 -0.20
CA ILE A 192 7.40 -1.75 -0.73
C ILE A 192 8.70 -2.51 -1.02
N GLU A 193 9.74 -1.83 -1.52
CA GLU A 193 11.08 -2.39 -1.67
C GLU A 193 11.76 -2.65 -0.31
N GLU A 194 11.65 -1.76 0.67
CA GLU A 194 12.18 -1.94 2.03
C GLU A 194 11.41 -3.00 2.82
N ALA A 195 10.08 -3.10 2.67
CA ALA A 195 9.29 -4.21 3.21
C ALA A 195 9.64 -5.54 2.53
N ASN A 196 10.07 -5.50 1.26
CA ASN A 196 10.61 -6.68 0.59
C ASN A 196 12.09 -6.96 0.96
N ASN A 197 12.83 -5.97 1.48
CA ASN A 197 14.23 -6.13 1.86
C ASN A 197 14.37 -6.51 3.35
N CYS A 198 13.64 -7.56 3.74
CA CYS A 198 13.68 -8.15 5.08
C CYS A 198 15.12 -8.41 5.56
N LEU A 199 16.04 -8.69 4.62
CA LEU A 199 17.47 -8.85 4.87
C LEU A 199 18.11 -7.63 5.55
N ILE A 200 17.70 -6.42 5.18
CA ILE A 200 18.21 -5.17 5.76
C ILE A 200 17.53 -4.93 7.12
N THR A 201 16.20 -5.06 7.17
CA THR A 201 15.44 -4.84 8.41
C THR A 201 15.88 -5.78 9.52
N GLU A 202 16.13 -7.06 9.22
CA GLU A 202 16.65 -8.04 10.17
C GLU A 202 17.99 -7.62 10.77
N GLU A 203 18.91 -7.10 9.96
CA GLU A 203 20.25 -6.72 10.41
C GLU A 203 20.25 -5.40 11.18
N LEU A 204 19.29 -4.51 10.93
CA LEU A 204 19.14 -3.26 11.67
C LEU A 204 18.37 -3.40 12.98
N ASN A 205 17.65 -4.52 13.19
CA ASN A 205 16.83 -4.73 14.39
C ASN A 205 17.61 -5.34 15.57
N TYR A 206 18.92 -5.59 15.42
CA TYR A 206 19.74 -6.05 16.55
C TYR A 206 19.96 -4.93 17.58
N ASP A 207 19.89 -5.30 18.86
CA ASP A 207 20.26 -4.39 19.95
C ASP A 207 21.76 -4.09 19.90
N MET A 208 22.09 -2.85 19.55
CA MET A 208 23.47 -2.39 19.39
C MET A 208 24.30 -2.53 20.67
N LEU A 209 23.71 -2.29 21.85
CA LEU A 209 24.41 -2.39 23.13
C LEU A 209 24.75 -3.85 23.43
N LYS A 210 23.77 -4.74 23.25
CA LYS A 210 23.98 -6.19 23.42
C LYS A 210 25.04 -6.73 22.45
N MET A 211 25.02 -6.28 21.19
CA MET A 211 26.03 -6.66 20.21
C MET A 211 27.43 -6.12 20.57
N HIS A 212 27.51 -4.93 21.16
CA HIS A 212 28.77 -4.35 21.63
C HIS A 212 29.37 -5.14 22.80
N GLU A 213 28.54 -5.56 23.75
CA GLU A 213 28.96 -6.42 24.87
C GLU A 213 29.45 -7.79 24.36
N GLU A 214 28.70 -8.43 23.47
CA GLU A 214 29.08 -9.72 22.87
C GLU A 214 30.41 -9.58 22.09
N TYR A 215 30.56 -8.52 21.29
CA TYR A 215 31.80 -8.24 20.58
C TYR A 215 32.99 -8.07 21.52
N SER A 216 32.82 -7.32 22.61
CA SER A 216 33.88 -7.06 23.59
C SER A 216 34.38 -8.35 24.24
N GLN A 217 33.48 -9.27 24.56
CA GLN A 217 33.82 -10.59 25.08
C GLN A 217 34.54 -11.45 24.03
N LEU A 218 34.04 -11.47 22.79
CA LEU A 218 34.62 -12.23 21.69
C LEU A 218 36.02 -11.72 21.30
N LEU A 219 36.25 -10.41 21.35
CA LEU A 219 37.52 -9.80 20.98
C LEU A 219 38.65 -10.22 21.94
N HIS A 220 38.35 -10.33 23.24
CA HIS A 220 39.33 -10.77 24.24
C HIS A 220 39.72 -12.26 24.07
N GLY A 221 38.85 -13.07 23.49
CA GLY A 221 39.11 -14.50 23.26
C GLY A 221 39.88 -14.83 21.97
N LEU A 222 40.17 -13.84 21.12
CA LEU A 222 40.91 -14.07 19.87
C LEU A 222 42.40 -14.32 20.13
N ASN A 223 42.97 -15.30 19.44
CA ASN A 223 44.43 -15.47 19.40
C ASN A 223 45.11 -14.44 18.49
N SER A 224 46.45 -14.39 18.49
CA SER A 224 47.24 -13.42 17.72
C SER A 224 46.89 -13.42 16.23
N ASP A 225 46.75 -14.60 15.62
CA ASP A 225 46.55 -14.75 14.18
C ASP A 225 45.13 -14.35 13.79
N GLN A 226 44.14 -14.77 14.56
CA GLN A 226 42.75 -14.36 14.40
C GLN A 226 42.60 -12.84 14.56
N LYS A 227 43.29 -12.25 15.54
CA LYS A 227 43.27 -10.80 15.76
C LYS A 227 43.90 -10.04 14.59
N ALA A 228 45.02 -10.52 14.06
CA ALA A 228 45.64 -9.94 12.86
C ALA A 228 44.69 -9.96 11.65
N ILE A 229 44.00 -11.08 11.42
CA ILE A 229 43.00 -11.19 10.33
C ILE A 229 41.81 -10.26 10.59
N HIS A 230 41.30 -10.23 11.82
CA HIS A 230 40.20 -9.36 12.23
C HIS A 230 40.49 -7.89 11.94
N ASP A 231 41.64 -7.40 12.41
CA ASP A 231 42.04 -6.00 12.26
C ASP A 231 42.25 -5.63 10.79
N PHE A 232 42.81 -6.55 9.98
CA PHE A 232 42.97 -6.36 8.55
C PHE A 232 41.64 -6.25 7.79
N VAL A 233 40.65 -7.07 8.16
CA VAL A 233 39.31 -7.02 7.56
C VAL A 233 38.59 -5.73 7.98
N LEU A 234 38.64 -5.34 9.27
CA LEU A 234 38.03 -4.09 9.75
C LEU A 234 38.66 -2.86 9.11
N GLN A 235 39.98 -2.84 8.94
CA GLN A 235 40.66 -1.76 8.25
C GLN A 235 40.17 -1.64 6.79
N SER A 236 40.00 -2.76 6.10
CA SER A 236 39.48 -2.76 4.71
C SER A 236 38.05 -2.22 4.64
N ILE A 237 37.20 -2.57 5.60
CA ILE A 237 35.83 -2.06 5.70
C ILE A 237 35.83 -0.54 5.98
N THR A 238 36.71 -0.08 6.88
CA THR A 238 36.80 1.35 7.25
C THR A 238 37.28 2.20 6.08
N LEU A 239 38.20 1.67 5.27
CA LEU A 239 38.71 2.31 4.06
C LEU A 239 37.78 2.12 2.84
N ASN A 240 36.63 1.47 3.03
CA ASN A 240 35.61 1.22 2.01
C ASN A 240 36.13 0.50 0.76
N PHE A 241 37.10 -0.40 0.94
CA PHE A 241 37.64 -1.22 -0.14
C PHE A 241 36.81 -2.49 -0.32
N GLU A 242 36.33 -2.71 -1.55
CA GLU A 242 35.68 -3.96 -1.95
C GLU A 242 36.73 -5.07 -2.07
N LYS A 243 36.71 -6.03 -1.13
CA LYS A 243 37.64 -7.16 -1.10
C LYS A 243 36.94 -8.45 -0.74
N LEU A 244 37.42 -9.55 -1.33
CA LEU A 244 37.03 -10.90 -0.97
C LEU A 244 38.14 -11.55 -0.14
N PHE A 245 37.78 -12.09 1.03
CA PHE A 245 38.72 -12.75 1.93
C PHE A 245 38.41 -14.24 2.06
N PHE A 246 39.44 -15.07 2.00
CA PHE A 246 39.35 -16.49 2.31
C PHE A 246 40.10 -16.76 3.61
N VAL A 247 39.37 -17.15 4.66
CA VAL A 247 39.96 -17.49 5.96
C VAL A 247 39.97 -19.00 6.12
N TYR A 248 41.17 -19.57 6.13
CA TYR A 248 41.40 -21.00 6.30
C TYR A 248 41.80 -21.34 7.74
N GLY A 249 41.41 -22.52 8.21
CA GLY A 249 41.85 -23.04 9.50
C GLY A 249 41.56 -24.53 9.62
N SER A 250 42.49 -25.28 10.21
CA SER A 250 42.32 -26.70 10.52
C SER A 250 41.26 -26.93 11.61
N GLY A 251 40.85 -28.18 11.83
CA GLY A 251 39.96 -28.53 12.94
C GLY A 251 40.53 -28.05 14.28
N GLY A 252 39.69 -27.53 15.18
CA GLY A 252 40.11 -27.06 16.51
C GLY A 252 40.64 -25.63 16.59
N THR A 253 40.81 -24.90 15.48
CA THR A 253 41.37 -23.53 15.50
C THR A 253 40.38 -22.41 15.84
N GLY A 254 39.22 -22.73 16.43
CA GLY A 254 38.25 -21.71 16.85
C GLY A 254 37.57 -20.94 15.71
N LYS A 255 37.52 -21.48 14.48
CA LYS A 255 36.89 -20.82 13.31
C LYS A 255 35.49 -20.27 13.57
N THR A 256 34.66 -21.04 14.26
CA THR A 256 33.29 -20.65 14.60
C THR A 256 33.27 -19.42 15.51
N TYR A 257 34.18 -19.38 16.48
CA TYR A 257 34.34 -18.25 17.39
C TYR A 257 34.71 -16.98 16.62
N PHE A 258 35.74 -17.07 15.76
CA PHE A 258 36.17 -15.97 14.89
C PHE A 258 35.06 -15.48 13.94
N ARG A 259 34.29 -16.39 13.34
CA ARG A 259 33.19 -16.06 12.41
C ARG A 259 32.04 -15.31 13.08
N ARG A 260 31.91 -15.39 14.41
CA ARG A 260 30.91 -14.61 15.18
C ARG A 260 31.38 -13.19 15.50
N THR A 261 32.69 -12.99 15.66
CA THR A 261 33.26 -11.71 16.12
C THR A 261 33.02 -10.57 15.13
N LEU A 262 33.22 -10.83 13.83
CA LEU A 262 33.07 -9.83 12.76
C LEU A 262 31.63 -9.31 12.61
N PRO A 263 30.60 -10.18 12.47
CA PRO A 263 29.21 -9.73 12.45
C PRO A 263 28.80 -8.99 13.72
N ALA A 264 29.24 -9.43 14.91
CA ALA A 264 28.94 -8.75 16.17
C ALA A 264 29.49 -7.31 16.18
N LYS A 265 30.72 -7.11 15.69
CA LYS A 265 31.30 -5.76 15.54
C LYS A 265 30.46 -4.89 14.62
N LEU A 266 30.16 -5.37 13.41
CA LEU A 266 29.41 -4.58 12.42
C LEU A 266 28.00 -4.23 12.91
N ARG A 267 27.30 -5.19 13.50
CA ARG A 267 25.96 -4.97 14.07
C ARG A 267 25.96 -4.01 15.26
N SER A 268 27.03 -4.02 16.09
CA SER A 268 27.19 -3.04 17.17
C SER A 268 27.33 -1.59 16.68
N GLU A 269 27.69 -1.39 15.41
CA GLU A 269 27.79 -0.09 14.74
C GLU A 269 26.56 0.23 13.87
N GLY A 270 25.50 -0.60 13.92
CA GLY A 270 24.32 -0.46 13.08
C GLY A 270 24.56 -0.78 11.60
N LYS A 271 25.63 -1.52 11.27
CA LYS A 271 25.95 -1.94 9.90
C LYS A 271 25.33 -3.30 9.59
N ILE A 272 25.07 -3.54 8.31
CA ILE A 272 24.44 -4.77 7.79
C ILE A 272 25.49 -5.87 7.62
N ALA A 273 25.28 -7.04 8.26
CA ALA A 273 26.19 -8.18 8.17
C ALA A 273 25.44 -9.51 7.94
N LEU A 274 25.30 -9.91 6.67
CA LEU A 274 24.57 -11.14 6.31
C LEU A 274 25.41 -12.40 6.59
N ALA A 275 25.03 -13.15 7.62
CA ALA A 275 25.67 -14.43 7.96
C ALA A 275 25.01 -15.60 7.20
N VAL A 276 25.77 -16.27 6.34
CA VAL A 276 25.26 -17.36 5.49
C VAL A 276 26.12 -18.61 5.60
N ALA A 277 25.47 -19.77 5.64
CA ALA A 277 26.13 -21.07 5.63
C ALA A 277 25.52 -22.01 4.58
N THR A 278 26.27 -23.03 4.16
CA THR A 278 25.78 -24.04 3.21
C THR A 278 24.88 -25.08 3.86
N SER A 279 25.00 -25.31 5.17
CA SER A 279 24.15 -26.24 5.93
C SER A 279 23.38 -25.54 7.05
N GLY A 280 22.19 -26.04 7.37
CA GLY A 280 21.36 -25.49 8.45
C GLY A 280 22.03 -25.57 9.82
N ILE A 281 22.76 -26.66 10.11
CA ILE A 281 23.48 -26.83 11.38
C ILE A 281 24.61 -25.80 11.51
N ALA A 282 25.32 -25.49 10.42
CA ALA A 282 26.35 -24.45 10.45
C ALA A 282 25.76 -23.04 10.58
N ALA A 283 24.56 -22.80 10.03
CA ALA A 283 23.86 -21.53 10.16
C ALA A 283 23.49 -21.23 11.63
N LEU A 284 23.06 -22.25 12.40
CA LEU A 284 22.71 -22.12 13.82
C LEU A 284 23.89 -21.66 14.70
N LEU A 285 25.12 -21.87 14.25
CA LEU A 285 26.32 -21.45 14.98
C LEU A 285 26.65 -19.96 14.81
N LEU A 286 25.93 -19.26 13.92
CA LEU A 286 26.07 -17.84 13.67
C LEU A 286 24.79 -17.13 14.11
N LEU A 287 24.92 -16.03 14.84
CA LEU A 287 23.76 -15.22 15.23
C LEU A 287 23.08 -14.68 13.97
N GLY A 288 21.79 -14.97 13.79
CA GLY A 288 21.05 -14.63 12.58
C GLY A 288 21.49 -15.39 11.33
N GLY A 289 22.26 -16.46 11.48
CA GLY A 289 22.75 -17.27 10.37
C GLY A 289 21.62 -17.97 9.63
N ARG A 290 21.67 -17.94 8.30
CA ARG A 290 20.74 -18.67 7.43
C ARG A 290 21.45 -19.56 6.44
N ASN A 291 20.73 -20.55 5.90
CA ASN A 291 21.25 -21.30 4.77
C ASN A 291 21.22 -20.42 3.50
N ALA A 292 22.14 -20.63 2.57
CA ALA A 292 22.24 -19.82 1.35
C ALA A 292 20.91 -19.80 0.57
N HIS A 293 20.28 -20.96 0.39
CA HIS A 293 19.00 -21.11 -0.34
C HIS A 293 17.80 -20.39 0.29
N SER A 294 17.87 -20.07 1.58
CA SER A 294 16.83 -19.35 2.32
C SER A 294 17.12 -17.86 2.43
N ARG A 295 18.39 -17.46 2.23
CA ARG A 295 18.82 -16.07 2.31
C ARG A 295 18.79 -15.39 0.94
N PHE A 296 19.05 -16.14 -0.14
CA PHE A 296 19.11 -15.72 -1.53
C PHE A 296 18.36 -16.72 -2.42
#